data_AF-A0A6N2RNE1-F1
#
_entry.id   AF-A0A6N2RNE1-F1
#
_cell.length_a   1.000
_cell.length_b   1.000
_cell.length_c   1.000
_cell.angle_alpha   90.00
_cell.angle_beta   90.00
_cell.angle_gamma   90.00
#
_symmetry.space_group_name_H-M   'P 1'
#
loop_
_entity.id
_entity.type
_entity.pdbx_description
1 polymer ?
#
loop_
_entity_poly.entity_id
_entity_poly.type
_entity_poly.pdbx_seq_one_letter_code
_entity_poly.pdbx_strand_id
1 'polypeptide(L)'
;MTSFLGLLTIFYAAFTFYADSWQITSAGLTAAALIALVAWLLSRRWPDQAVPSAAAEKFVGITSGIEGIAITVAFILGAFDLWWLFLPLVLTSVSAHFTSMLIAYRRAVDWFIVPVTFSATALAWSAGTTDFFNTWAIAGGMLSGCCAGYALALFLVLRKLSASAQEDEA
;
A
#
# COMPACT_ATOMS: atom_id res chain seq x y z
N MET A 1 -2.34 -10.41 9.60
CA MET A 1 -2.09 -9.70 8.33
C MET A 1 -2.81 -8.34 8.25
N THR A 2 -4.11 -8.28 8.55
CA THR A 2 -4.88 -7.01 8.58
C THR A 2 -4.33 -5.97 9.57
N SER A 3 -3.84 -6.38 10.74
CA SER A 3 -3.24 -5.47 11.73
C SER A 3 -1.96 -4.78 11.23
N PHE A 4 -1.15 -5.45 10.40
CA PHE A 4 0.07 -4.87 9.84
C PHE A 4 -0.26 -3.84 8.73
N LEU A 5 -1.23 -4.14 7.86
CA LEU A 5 -1.75 -3.18 6.89
C LEU A 5 -2.38 -1.95 7.56
N GLY A 6 -3.06 -2.14 8.69
CA GLY A 6 -3.58 -1.03 9.50
C GLY A 6 -2.47 -0.12 10.02
N LEU A 7 -1.37 -0.70 10.53
CA LEU A 7 -0.20 0.06 10.97
C LEU A 7 0.46 0.83 9.81
N LEU A 8 0.62 0.21 8.64
CA LEU A 8 1.13 0.88 7.44
C LEU A 8 0.21 2.01 6.97
N THR A 9 -1.10 1.80 7.02
CA THR A 9 -2.11 2.84 6.70
C THR A 9 -1.91 4.07 7.56
N ILE A 10 -1.76 3.89 8.88
CA ILE A 10 -1.53 4.97 9.84
C ILE A 10 -0.17 5.62 9.59
N PHE A 11 0.88 4.82 9.40
CA PHE A 11 2.23 5.32 9.14
C PHE A 11 2.28 6.24 7.92
N TYR A 12 1.71 5.82 6.79
CA TYR A 12 1.69 6.64 5.59
C TYR A 12 0.81 7.89 5.71
N ALA A 13 -0.30 7.82 6.46
CA ALA A 13 -1.19 8.95 6.69
C ALA A 13 -0.66 9.97 7.72
N ALA A 14 0.17 9.54 8.68
CA ALA A 14 0.63 10.41 9.77
C ALA A 14 1.42 11.62 9.24
N PHE A 15 2.28 11.39 8.26
CA PHE A 15 3.09 12.45 7.66
C PHE A 15 2.31 13.37 6.71
N THR A 16 1.09 13.00 6.33
CA THR A 16 0.19 13.87 5.54
C THR A 16 -0.16 15.17 6.28
N PHE A 17 -0.17 15.15 7.62
CA PHE A 17 -0.44 16.31 8.45
C PHE A 17 0.76 17.26 8.62
N TYR A 18 1.92 16.92 8.07
CA TYR A 18 3.12 17.76 8.08
C TYR A 18 3.30 18.55 6.78
N ALA A 19 2.32 18.52 5.86
CA ALA A 19 2.35 19.34 4.66
C ALA A 19 2.28 20.83 5.00
N ASP A 20 2.87 21.66 4.14
CA ASP A 20 2.97 23.10 4.34
C ASP A 20 1.62 23.83 4.21
N SER A 21 0.61 23.17 3.65
CA SER A 21 -0.71 23.75 3.42
C SER A 21 -1.85 22.77 3.64
N TRP A 22 -3.01 23.32 4.01
CA TRP A 22 -4.24 22.55 4.19
C TRP A 22 -4.73 21.95 2.86
N GLN A 23 -4.44 22.61 1.73
CA GLN A 23 -4.81 22.14 0.39
C GLN A 23 -4.07 20.83 0.06
N ILE A 24 -2.77 20.76 0.34
CA ILE A 24 -1.95 19.56 0.08
C ILE A 24 -2.36 18.43 1.04
N THR A 25 -2.57 18.75 2.31
CA THR A 25 -3.10 17.79 3.30
C THR A 25 -4.43 17.20 2.82
N SER A 26 -5.36 18.05 2.38
CA SER A 26 -6.69 17.64 1.91
C SER A 26 -6.62 16.83 0.63
N ALA A 27 -5.72 17.18 -0.30
CA ALA A 27 -5.48 16.40 -1.51
C ALA A 27 -4.99 14.99 -1.18
N GLY A 28 -4.03 14.87 -0.26
CA GLY A 28 -3.52 13.57 0.22
C GLY A 28 -4.59 12.71 0.86
N LEU A 29 -5.38 13.27 1.78
CA LEU A 29 -6.49 12.57 2.44
C LEU A 29 -7.60 12.17 1.45
N THR A 30 -7.92 13.05 0.49
CA THR A 30 -8.92 12.78 -0.55
C THR A 30 -8.44 11.65 -1.46
N ALA A 31 -7.16 11.67 -1.87
CA ALA A 31 -6.56 10.58 -2.64
C ALA A 31 -6.65 9.25 -1.87
N ALA A 32 -6.27 9.25 -0.58
CA ALA A 32 -6.37 8.07 0.28
C ALA A 32 -7.80 7.49 0.32
N ALA A 33 -8.79 8.35 0.58
CA ALA A 33 -10.20 7.95 0.68
C ALA A 33 -10.74 7.41 -0.65
N LEU A 34 -10.45 8.08 -1.77
CA LEU A 34 -10.91 7.65 -3.10
C LEU A 34 -10.27 6.32 -3.51
N ILE A 35 -8.96 6.16 -3.31
CA ILE A 35 -8.26 4.91 -3.63
C ILE A 35 -8.80 3.76 -2.77
N ALA A 36 -8.98 3.96 -1.47
CA ALA A 36 -9.55 2.96 -0.58
C ALA A 36 -10.98 2.57 -0.99
N LEU A 37 -11.81 3.56 -1.35
CA LEU A 37 -13.17 3.33 -1.82
C LEU A 37 -13.19 2.53 -3.12
N VAL A 38 -12.40 2.90 -4.12
CA VAL A 38 -12.33 2.17 -5.40
C VAL A 38 -11.83 0.75 -5.16
N ALA A 39 -10.76 0.56 -4.38
CA ALA A 39 -10.23 -0.75 -4.06
C ALA A 39 -11.28 -1.64 -3.36
N TRP A 40 -12.04 -1.07 -2.43
CA TRP A 40 -13.14 -1.77 -1.75
C TRP A 40 -14.27 -2.15 -2.73
N LEU A 41 -14.70 -1.22 -3.60
CA LEU A 41 -15.73 -1.49 -4.60
C LEU A 41 -15.31 -2.58 -5.60
N LEU A 42 -14.06 -2.54 -6.08
CA LEU A 42 -13.50 -3.57 -6.94
C LEU A 42 -13.51 -4.94 -6.25
N SER A 43 -13.08 -4.99 -4.98
CA SER A 43 -13.04 -6.22 -4.19
C SER A 43 -14.43 -6.80 -3.92
N ARG A 44 -15.46 -5.95 -3.81
CA ARG A 44 -16.86 -6.41 -3.68
C ARG A 44 -17.43 -6.90 -5.01
N ARG A 45 -17.10 -6.23 -6.11
CA ARG A 45 -17.67 -6.53 -7.43
C ARG A 45 -17.03 -7.75 -8.07
N TRP A 46 -15.73 -7.94 -7.88
CA TRP A 46 -14.93 -9.04 -8.42
C TRP A 46 -14.07 -9.65 -7.31
N PRO A 47 -14.65 -10.51 -6.47
CA PRO A 47 -13.96 -11.10 -5.32
C PRO A 47 -13.01 -12.24 -5.69
N ASP A 48 -13.00 -12.66 -6.96
CA ASP A 48 -12.23 -13.82 -7.41
C ASP A 48 -10.72 -13.56 -7.33
N GLN A 49 -9.99 -14.61 -6.95
CA GLN A 49 -8.53 -14.62 -6.88
C GLN A 49 -8.00 -15.92 -7.47
N ALA A 50 -6.83 -15.84 -8.10
CA ALA A 50 -6.10 -17.02 -8.53
C ALA A 50 -5.54 -17.77 -7.32
N VAL A 51 -5.43 -19.09 -7.44
CA VAL A 51 -4.64 -19.90 -6.49
C VAL A 51 -3.17 -19.71 -6.87
N PRO A 52 -2.34 -19.12 -6.00
CA PRO A 52 -0.93 -18.88 -6.31
C PRO A 52 -0.14 -20.19 -6.34
N SER A 53 0.91 -20.24 -7.15
CA SER A 53 1.88 -21.34 -7.08
C SER A 53 2.82 -21.14 -5.89
N ALA A 54 3.44 -22.21 -5.40
CA ALA A 54 4.42 -22.13 -4.29
C ALA A 54 5.58 -21.15 -4.59
N ALA A 55 5.99 -21.05 -5.86
CA ALA A 55 7.01 -20.09 -6.28
C ALA A 55 6.50 -18.64 -6.19
N ALA A 56 5.24 -18.39 -6.56
CA ALA A 56 4.64 -17.06 -6.47
C ALA A 56 4.43 -16.62 -5.01
N GLU A 57 3.98 -17.52 -4.13
CA GLU A 57 3.88 -17.25 -2.69
C GLU A 57 5.25 -16.96 -2.07
N LYS A 58 6.27 -17.73 -2.43
CA LYS A 58 7.64 -17.48 -1.99
C LYS A 58 8.13 -16.09 -2.45
N PHE A 59 7.81 -15.70 -3.68
CA PHE A 59 8.19 -14.39 -4.21
C PHE A 59 7.48 -13.24 -3.48
N VAL A 60 6.21 -13.40 -3.12
CA VAL A 60 5.48 -12.46 -2.24
C VAL A 60 6.19 -12.33 -0.88
N GLY A 61 6.60 -13.46 -0.29
CA GLY A 61 7.35 -13.43 0.98
C GLY A 61 8.71 -12.71 0.86
N ILE A 62 9.44 -12.93 -0.24
CA ILE A 62 10.72 -12.26 -0.50
C ILE A 62 10.52 -10.74 -0.63
N THR A 63 9.53 -10.29 -1.41
CA THR A 63 9.29 -8.86 -1.59
C THR A 63 8.83 -8.18 -0.30
N SER A 64 8.06 -8.86 0.55
CA SER A 64 7.74 -8.35 1.89
C SER A 64 9.00 -8.22 2.78
N GLY A 65 9.94 -9.17 2.68
CA GLY A 65 11.25 -9.05 3.34
C GLY A 65 12.06 -7.85 2.81
N ILE A 66 12.00 -7.58 1.51
CA ILE A 66 12.64 -6.42 0.88
C ILE A 66 12.03 -5.11 1.38
N GLU A 67 10.72 -5.03 1.62
CA GLU A 67 10.10 -3.84 2.24
C GLU A 67 10.72 -3.53 3.60
N GLY A 68 10.89 -4.55 4.46
CA GLY A 68 11.53 -4.38 5.77
C GLY A 68 12.99 -3.89 5.66
N ILE A 69 13.74 -4.42 4.69
CA ILE A 69 15.11 -3.96 4.41
C ILE A 69 15.10 -2.52 3.90
N ALA A 70 14.20 -2.17 2.98
CA ALA A 70 14.10 -0.83 2.40
C ALA A 70 13.77 0.22 3.47
N ILE A 71 12.85 -0.08 4.39
CA ILE A 71 12.54 0.78 5.54
C ILE A 71 13.79 0.96 6.43
N THR A 72 14.52 -0.13 6.71
CA THR A 72 15.74 -0.07 7.53
C THR A 72 16.82 0.78 6.86
N VAL A 73 17.09 0.55 5.57
CA VAL A 73 18.05 1.32 4.78
C VAL A 73 17.63 2.79 4.71
N ALA A 74 16.35 3.08 4.51
CA ALA A 74 15.81 4.42 4.48
C ALA A 74 16.04 5.17 5.82
N PHE A 75 15.84 4.51 6.96
CA PHE A 75 16.18 5.10 8.27
C PHE A 75 17.67 5.34 8.45
N ILE A 76 18.52 4.39 8.05
CA ILE A 76 19.98 4.55 8.10
C ILE A 76 20.40 5.76 7.27
N LEU A 77 19.93 5.87 6.03
CA LEU A 77 20.22 7.00 5.14
C LEU A 77 19.69 8.32 5.71
N GLY A 78 18.52 8.31 6.34
CA GLY A 78 17.99 9.45 7.09
C GLY A 78 18.98 9.95 8.16
N ALA A 79 19.60 9.05 8.92
CA ALA A 79 20.61 9.43 9.92
C ALA A 79 21.84 10.14 9.31
N PHE A 80 22.06 10.03 8.00
CA PHE A 80 23.12 10.72 7.24
C PHE A 80 22.59 11.91 6.41
N ASP A 81 21.48 12.53 6.83
CA ASP A 81 20.87 13.69 6.15
C ASP A 81 20.32 13.40 4.74
N LEU A 82 20.05 12.12 4.44
CA LEU A 82 19.44 11.68 3.19
C LEU A 82 17.96 11.31 3.38
N TRP A 83 17.25 12.01 4.27
CA TRP A 83 15.83 11.77 4.55
C TRP A 83 14.93 11.85 3.33
N TRP A 84 15.30 12.66 2.33
CA TRP A 84 14.60 12.77 1.06
C TRP A 84 14.52 11.44 0.28
N LEU A 85 15.46 10.52 0.51
CA LEU A 85 15.44 9.16 -0.07
C LEU A 85 14.47 8.22 0.63
N PHE A 86 13.97 8.57 1.81
CA PHE A 86 13.16 7.66 2.61
C PHE A 86 11.91 7.22 1.86
N LEU A 87 11.08 8.19 1.46
CA LEU A 87 9.82 7.96 0.78
C LEU A 87 10.02 7.20 -0.55
N PRO A 88 10.89 7.63 -1.48
CA PRO A 88 11.06 6.92 -2.75
C PRO A 88 11.57 5.48 -2.58
N LEU A 89 12.50 5.21 -1.66
CA LEU A 89 13.00 3.84 -1.43
C LEU A 89 11.91 2.93 -0.86
N VAL A 90 11.16 3.41 0.14
CA VAL A 90 10.05 2.66 0.71
C VAL A 90 8.98 2.40 -0.36
N LEU A 91 8.57 3.43 -1.12
CA LEU A 91 7.55 3.28 -2.17
C LEU A 91 8.00 2.38 -3.32
N THR A 92 9.29 2.36 -3.68
CA THR A 92 9.82 1.41 -4.68
C THR A 92 9.68 -0.03 -4.18
N SER A 93 10.02 -0.30 -2.91
CA SER A 93 9.87 -1.65 -2.34
C SER A 93 8.41 -2.10 -2.26
N VAL A 94 7.51 -1.19 -1.86
CA VAL A 94 6.06 -1.44 -1.78
C VAL A 94 5.46 -1.69 -3.16
N SER A 95 5.86 -0.92 -4.18
CA SER A 95 5.44 -1.16 -5.57
C SER A 95 5.88 -2.54 -6.08
N ALA A 96 7.10 -2.98 -5.73
CA ALA A 96 7.56 -4.33 -6.05
C ALA A 96 6.73 -5.40 -5.31
N HIS A 97 6.38 -5.16 -4.05
CA HIS A 97 5.54 -6.07 -3.27
C HIS A 97 4.12 -6.18 -3.85
N PHE A 98 3.44 -5.08 -4.14
CA PHE A 98 2.13 -5.12 -4.80
C PHE A 98 2.18 -5.78 -6.18
N THR A 99 3.27 -5.59 -6.93
CA THR A 99 3.47 -6.30 -8.20
C THR A 99 3.58 -7.80 -8.00
N SER A 100 4.29 -8.26 -6.96
CA SER A 100 4.34 -9.68 -6.62
C SER A 100 2.96 -10.23 -6.25
N MET A 101 2.16 -9.45 -5.52
CA MET A 101 0.79 -9.81 -5.14
C MET A 101 -0.12 -9.91 -6.36
N LEU A 102 0.01 -8.98 -7.32
CA LEU A 102 -0.68 -9.03 -8.60
C LEU A 102 -0.33 -10.31 -9.37
N ILE A 103 0.96 -10.65 -9.47
CA ILE A 103 1.42 -11.84 -10.19
C ILE A 103 0.87 -13.12 -9.54
N ALA A 104 0.88 -13.18 -8.20
CA ALA A 104 0.48 -14.35 -7.43
C ALA A 104 -1.04 -14.57 -7.41
N TYR A 105 -1.81 -13.53 -7.08
CA TYR A 105 -3.24 -13.65 -6.78
C TYR A 105 -4.16 -13.08 -7.87
N ARG A 106 -3.65 -12.20 -8.73
CA ARG A 106 -4.36 -11.65 -9.89
C ARG A 106 -5.75 -11.09 -9.57
N ARG A 107 -5.94 -10.50 -8.40
CA ARG A 107 -7.24 -9.92 -8.00
C ARG A 107 -7.53 -8.68 -8.83
N ALA A 108 -8.81 -8.37 -9.03
CA ALA A 108 -9.21 -7.12 -9.69
C ALA A 108 -8.62 -5.88 -8.99
N VAL A 109 -8.52 -5.91 -7.66
CA VAL A 109 -7.93 -4.83 -6.87
C VAL A 109 -6.42 -4.66 -7.12
N ASP A 110 -5.70 -5.74 -7.42
CA ASP A 110 -4.26 -5.70 -7.66
C ASP A 110 -3.94 -4.92 -8.95
N TRP A 111 -4.77 -5.11 -9.99
CA TRP A 111 -4.65 -4.38 -11.27
C TRP A 111 -4.88 -2.87 -11.14
N PHE A 112 -5.63 -2.44 -10.12
CA PHE A 112 -5.83 -1.03 -9.81
C PHE A 112 -4.71 -0.47 -8.92
N ILE A 113 -4.32 -1.20 -7.88
CA ILE A 113 -3.34 -0.73 -6.90
C ILE A 113 -1.94 -0.60 -7.49
N VAL A 114 -1.50 -1.54 -8.34
CA VAL A 114 -0.15 -1.49 -8.91
C VAL A 114 0.11 -0.19 -9.67
N PRO A 115 -0.73 0.26 -10.63
CA PRO A 115 -0.55 1.57 -11.25
C PRO A 115 -0.50 2.74 -10.24
N VAL A 116 -1.36 2.72 -9.22
CA VAL A 116 -1.41 3.76 -8.18
C VAL A 116 -0.10 3.80 -7.38
N THR A 117 0.44 2.65 -6.98
CA THR A 117 1.71 2.62 -6.23
C THR A 117 2.86 3.08 -7.10
N PHE A 118 2.91 2.70 -8.39
CA PHE A 118 3.92 3.20 -9.32
C PHE A 118 3.82 4.71 -9.55
N SER A 119 2.60 5.27 -9.65
CA SER A 119 2.42 6.73 -9.73
C SER A 119 2.91 7.44 -8.47
N ALA A 120 2.62 6.89 -7.30
CA ALA A 120 3.12 7.44 -6.03
C ALA A 120 4.65 7.33 -5.94
N THR A 121 5.24 6.20 -6.36
CA THR A 121 6.70 6.01 -6.44
C THR A 121 7.34 7.03 -7.38
N ALA A 122 6.77 7.24 -8.56
CA ALA A 122 7.26 8.21 -9.53
C ALA A 122 7.21 9.65 -8.97
N LEU A 123 6.10 9.99 -8.29
CA LEU A 123 5.97 11.28 -7.60
C LEU A 123 7.06 11.46 -6.54
N ALA A 124 7.29 10.44 -5.71
CA ALA A 124 8.33 10.46 -4.68
C ALA A 124 9.75 10.65 -5.24
N TRP A 125 10.08 9.99 -6.36
CA TRP A 125 11.37 10.19 -7.02
C TRP A 125 11.49 11.57 -7.71
N SER A 126 10.38 12.13 -8.19
CA SER A 126 10.39 13.41 -8.91
C SER A 126 10.58 14.64 -8.03
N ALA A 127 10.24 14.54 -6.73
CA ALA A 127 10.26 15.67 -5.80
C ALA A 127 11.67 16.14 -5.39
N GLY A 128 12.69 15.30 -5.57
CA GLY A 128 14.07 15.63 -5.18
C GLY A 128 14.22 15.93 -3.69
N THR A 129 15.09 16.87 -3.34
CA THR A 129 15.50 17.17 -1.96
C THR A 129 14.65 18.23 -1.24
N THR A 130 13.81 18.97 -1.95
CA THR A 130 13.25 20.24 -1.45
C THR A 130 11.82 20.17 -0.97
N ASP A 131 11.07 19.11 -1.27
CA ASP A 131 9.60 19.08 -1.07
C ASP A 131 9.09 17.79 -0.43
N PHE A 132 9.87 17.24 0.50
CA PHE A 132 9.62 15.92 1.08
C PHE A 132 8.23 15.78 1.72
N PHE A 133 7.81 16.70 2.59
CA PHE A 133 6.55 16.55 3.33
C PHE A 133 5.31 16.75 2.47
N ASN A 134 5.32 17.69 1.52
CA ASN A 134 4.21 17.86 0.58
C ASN A 134 4.10 16.66 -0.37
N THR A 135 5.24 16.14 -0.83
CA THR A 135 5.29 14.93 -1.64
C THR A 135 4.81 13.72 -0.85
N TRP A 136 5.22 13.59 0.41
CA TRP A 136 4.72 12.54 1.30
C TRP A 136 3.22 12.65 1.48
N ALA A 137 2.69 13.84 1.72
CA ALA A 137 1.27 14.02 1.94
C ALA A 137 0.43 13.45 0.80
N ILE A 138 0.86 13.64 -0.45
CA ILE A 138 0.20 13.09 -1.63
C ILE A 138 0.54 11.61 -1.82
N ALA A 139 1.82 11.26 -1.98
CA ALA A 139 2.25 9.89 -2.30
C ALA A 139 1.99 8.90 -1.15
N GLY A 140 2.27 9.31 0.07
CA GLY A 140 1.91 8.59 1.29
C GLY A 140 0.39 8.49 1.46
N GLY A 141 -0.37 9.56 1.16
CA GLY A 141 -1.83 9.49 1.11
C GLY A 141 -2.33 8.41 0.14
N MET A 142 -1.77 8.34 -1.07
CA MET A 142 -2.09 7.30 -2.05
C MET A 142 -1.81 5.89 -1.50
N LEU A 143 -0.63 5.67 -0.89
CA LEU A 143 -0.27 4.37 -0.31
C LEU A 143 -1.12 3.99 0.90
N SER A 144 -1.48 4.96 1.75
CA SER A 144 -2.42 4.76 2.84
C SER A 144 -3.77 4.27 2.31
N GLY A 145 -4.27 4.87 1.22
CA GLY A 145 -5.47 4.41 0.52
C GLY A 145 -5.34 2.97 -0.01
N CYS A 146 -4.21 2.61 -0.61
CA CYS A 146 -3.94 1.24 -1.07
C CYS A 146 -3.96 0.25 0.10
N CYS A 147 -3.25 0.54 1.20
CA CYS A 147 -3.20 -0.32 2.38
C CYS A 147 -4.59 -0.49 3.03
N ALA A 148 -5.34 0.59 3.19
CA ALA A 148 -6.69 0.56 3.74
C ALA A 148 -7.65 -0.24 2.86
N GLY A 149 -7.64 0.03 1.54
CA GLY A 149 -8.44 -0.72 0.57
C GLY A 149 -8.13 -2.22 0.59
N TYR A 150 -6.86 -2.58 0.70
CA TYR A 150 -6.44 -3.98 0.79
C TYR A 150 -6.85 -4.66 2.09
N ALA A 151 -6.73 -3.95 3.23
CA ALA A 151 -7.17 -4.47 4.51
C ALA A 151 -8.68 -4.76 4.49
N LEU A 152 -9.48 -3.88 3.89
CA LEU A 152 -10.91 -4.08 3.70
C LEU A 152 -11.21 -5.26 2.77
N ALA A 153 -10.45 -5.41 1.67
CA ALA A 153 -10.59 -6.53 0.74
C ALA A 153 -10.36 -7.88 1.44
N LEU A 154 -9.28 -7.99 2.21
CA LEU A 154 -8.95 -9.20 2.97
C LEU A 154 -9.98 -9.48 4.07
N PHE A 155 -10.50 -8.44 4.73
CA PHE A 155 -11.55 -8.59 5.72
C PHE A 155 -12.83 -9.23 5.12
N LEU A 156 -13.22 -8.81 3.91
CA LEU A 156 -14.37 -9.40 3.22
C LEU A 156 -14.15 -10.88 2.89
N VAL A 157 -12.95 -11.26 2.46
CA VAL A 157 -12.58 -12.66 2.19
C VAL A 157 -12.67 -13.50 3.47
N LEU A 158 -12.06 -13.03 4.56
CA LEU A 158 -12.10 -13.72 5.85
C LEU A 158 -13.52 -13.90 6.37
N ARG A 159 -14.37 -12.87 6.24
CA ARG A 159 -15.77 -12.94 6.64
C ARG A 159 -16.54 -14.01 5.83
N LYS A 160 -16.28 -14.12 4.53
CA LYS A 160 -16.92 -15.13 3.67
C LYS A 160 -16.51 -16.56 4.07
N LEU A 161 -15.22 -16.79 4.33
CA LEU A 161 -14.72 -18.09 4.78
C LEU A 161 -15.29 -18.49 6.15
N SER A 162 -15.43 -17.54 7.06
CA SER A 162 -16.07 -17.79 8.36
C SER A 162 -17.54 -18.16 8.22
N ALA A 163 -18.27 -17.54 7.30
CA ALA A 163 -19.69 -17.83 7.08
C ALA A 163 -19.88 -19.23 6.45
N SER A 164 -19.07 -19.61 5.47
CA SER A 164 -19.15 -20.95 4.87
C SER A 164 -18.84 -22.07 5.87
N ALA A 165 -17.84 -21.87 6.73
CA ALA A 165 -17.51 -22.87 7.76
C ALA A 165 -18.65 -23.08 8.77
N GLN A 166 -19.44 -22.05 9.06
CA GLN A 166 -20.62 -22.16 9.94
C GLN A 166 -21.80 -22.86 9.25
N GLU A 167 -21.93 -22.76 7.93
CA GLU A 167 -22.95 -23.48 7.16
C GLU A 167 -22.61 -24.97 7.03
N ASP A 168 -21.33 -25.35 6.96
CA ASP A 168 -20.89 -26.75 6.90
C ASP A 168 -21.02 -27.50 8.24
N GLU A 169 -21.12 -26.77 9.37
CA GLU A 169 -21.27 -27.34 10.73
C GLU A 169 -22.74 -27.45 11.21
N ALA A 170 -23.70 -26.88 10.48
CA ALA A 170 -25.13 -26.79 10.85
C ALA A 170 -26.00 -27.84 10.13
#